data_AF-A0A1S2P1X7-F1
#
_entry.id   AF-A0A1S2P1X7-F1
#
_cell.length_a   1.000
_cell.length_b   1.000
_cell.length_c   1.000
_cell.angle_alpha   90.00
_cell.angle_beta   90.00
_cell.angle_gamma   90.00
#
_symmetry.space_group_name_H-M   'P 1'
#
loop_
_entity.id
_entity.type
_entity.pdbx_description
1 polymer ?
#
loop_
_entity_poly.entity_id
_entity_poly.type
_entity_poly.pdbx_seq_one_letter_code
_entity_poly.pdbx_strand_id
1 'polypeptide(L)'
;MPEGDVALALAELRRALEVGLSRIDGQLALLVQRSDQTDKEIADLQERVTSLEKTRWPLPTIAVLAAVASIVLVLMQPLGE
;
A
#
# COMPACT_ATOMS: atom_id res chain seq x y z
N MET A 1 -37.70 -46.45 -12.38
CA MET A 1 -36.41 -46.60 -13.09
C MET A 1 -35.37 -45.80 -12.32
N PRO A 2 -34.45 -46.43 -11.58
CA PRO A 2 -33.46 -45.73 -10.73
C PRO A 2 -32.38 -44.96 -11.53
N GLU A 3 -32.11 -45.33 -12.78
CA GLU A 3 -31.11 -44.66 -13.63
C GLU A 3 -31.49 -43.22 -14.00
N GLY A 4 -32.79 -42.95 -14.19
CA GLY A 4 -33.29 -41.60 -14.49
C GLY A 4 -33.11 -40.65 -13.31
N ASP A 5 -33.32 -41.14 -12.09
CA ASP A 5 -33.15 -40.35 -10.86
C ASP A 5 -31.68 -40.00 -10.62
N VAL A 6 -30.75 -40.94 -10.88
CA VAL A 6 -29.30 -40.68 -10.78
C VAL A 6 -28.85 -39.66 -11.84
N ALA A 7 -29.32 -39.79 -13.08
CA ALA A 7 -28.99 -38.84 -14.14
C ALA A 7 -29.46 -37.41 -13.80
N LEU A 8 -30.65 -37.30 -13.20
CA LEU A 8 -31.19 -36.02 -12.75
C LEU A 8 -30.35 -35.43 -11.61
N ALA A 9 -30.01 -36.21 -10.58
CA ALA A 9 -29.19 -35.74 -9.46
C ALA A 9 -27.80 -35.26 -9.91
N LEU A 10 -27.18 -35.94 -10.89
CA LEU A 10 -25.91 -35.50 -11.48
C LEU A 10 -26.06 -34.20 -12.27
N ALA A 11 -27.17 -34.02 -13.00
CA ALA A 11 -27.45 -32.79 -13.72
C ALA A 11 -27.65 -31.61 -12.75
N GLU A 12 -28.34 -31.83 -11.63
CA GLU A 12 -28.53 -30.83 -10.58
C GLU A 12 -27.22 -30.47 -9.88
N LEU A 13 -26.41 -31.47 -9.52
CA LEU A 13 -25.09 -31.25 -8.92
C LEU A 13 -24.19 -30.46 -9.87
N ARG A 14 -24.15 -30.82 -11.15
CA ARG A 14 -23.39 -30.10 -12.17
C ARG A 14 -23.84 -28.65 -12.26
N ARG A 15 -25.14 -28.41 -12.28
CA ARG A 15 -25.69 -27.04 -12.33
C ARG A 15 -25.31 -26.23 -11.10
N ALA A 16 -25.41 -26.82 -9.91
CA ALA A 16 -25.02 -26.16 -8.66
C ALA A 16 -23.52 -25.83 -8.65
N LEU A 17 -22.68 -26.73 -9.18
CA LEU A 17 -21.24 -26.52 -9.33
C LEU A 17 -20.93 -25.38 -10.32
N GLU A 18 -21.56 -25.36 -11.49
CA GLU A 18 -21.34 -24.31 -12.51
C GLU A 18 -21.69 -22.92 -11.94
N VAL A 19 -22.80 -22.82 -11.19
CA VAL A 19 -23.19 -21.58 -10.51
C VAL A 19 -22.19 -21.21 -9.40
N GLY A 20 -21.76 -22.19 -8.60
CA GLY A 20 -20.78 -21.99 -7.54
C GLY A 20 -19.44 -21.50 -8.07
N LEU A 21 -18.93 -22.12 -9.13
CA LEU A 21 -17.66 -21.75 -9.77
C LEU A 21 -17.75 -20.34 -10.38
N SER A 22 -18.83 -20.03 -11.09
CA SER A 22 -19.05 -18.68 -11.64
C SER A 22 -19.05 -17.59 -10.54
N ARG A 23 -19.63 -17.90 -9.38
CA ARG A 23 -19.60 -16.98 -8.22
C ARG A 23 -18.19 -16.81 -7.65
N ILE A 24 -17.43 -17.89 -7.51
CA ILE A 24 -16.05 -17.85 -7.00
C ILE A 24 -15.16 -17.06 -7.96
N ASP A 25 -15.27 -17.31 -9.26
CA ASP A 25 -14.52 -16.59 -10.28
C ASP A 25 -14.80 -15.09 -10.22
N GLY A 26 -16.06 -14.70 -10.03
CA GLY A 26 -16.44 -13.30 -9.83
C GLY A 26 -15.83 -12.69 -8.56
N GLN A 27 -15.82 -13.42 -7.44
CA GLN A 27 -15.20 -12.97 -6.21
C GLN A 27 -13.67 -12.83 -6.32
N LEU A 28 -13.01 -13.76 -7.01
CA LEU A 28 -11.57 -13.71 -7.28
C LEU A 28 -11.23 -12.53 -8.20
N ALA A 29 -12.01 -12.30 -9.24
CA ALA A 29 -11.82 -11.14 -10.12
C ALA A 29 -11.90 -9.81 -9.33
N LEU A 30 -12.87 -9.69 -8.40
CA LEU A 30 -12.98 -8.52 -7.52
C LEU A 30 -11.80 -8.40 -6.53
N LEU A 31 -11.28 -9.52 -6.02
CA LEU A 31 -10.10 -9.52 -5.15
C LEU A 31 -8.85 -9.05 -5.90
N VAL A 32 -8.64 -9.54 -7.13
CA VAL A 32 -7.54 -9.11 -8.00
C VAL A 32 -7.66 -7.61 -8.30
N GLN A 33 -8.85 -7.15 -8.70
CA GLN A 33 -9.09 -5.73 -8.95
C GLN A 33 -8.77 -4.85 -7.72
N ARG A 34 -9.18 -5.30 -6.53
CA ARG A 34 -8.89 -4.57 -5.28
C ARG A 34 -7.41 -4.59 -4.95
N SER A 35 -6.71 -5.70 -5.17
CA SER A 35 -5.26 -5.78 -4.99
C SER A 35 -4.56 -4.76 -5.90
N ASP A 36 -4.91 -4.74 -7.18
CA ASP A 36 -4.37 -3.78 -8.15
C ASP A 36 -4.66 -2.32 -7.74
N GLN A 37 -5.84 -2.06 -7.16
CA GLN A 37 -6.19 -0.75 -6.64
C GLN A 37 -5.33 -0.38 -5.42
N THR A 38 -5.18 -1.29 -4.46
CA THR A 38 -4.34 -1.09 -3.28
C THR A 38 -2.88 -0.86 -3.67
N ASP A 39 -2.35 -1.61 -4.63
CA ASP A 39 -0.98 -1.44 -5.11
C ASP A 39 -0.77 -0.05 -5.72
N LYS A 40 -1.75 0.47 -6.47
CA LYS A 40 -1.73 1.85 -7.00
C LYS A 40 -1.79 2.90 -5.89
N GLU A 41 -2.65 2.71 -4.91
CA GLU A 41 -2.78 3.62 -3.76
C GLU A 41 -1.48 3.65 -2.93
N ILE A 42 -0.82 2.49 -2.75
CA ILE A 42 0.49 2.41 -2.09
C ILE A 42 1.54 3.16 -2.91
N ALA A 43 1.57 2.98 -4.23
CA ALA A 43 2.51 3.69 -5.11
C ALA A 43 2.32 5.22 -5.05
N ASP A 44 1.08 5.70 -5.08
CA ASP A 44 0.76 7.13 -4.91
C ASP A 44 1.23 7.65 -3.55
N LEU A 45 0.94 6.91 -2.47
CA LEU A 45 1.38 7.27 -1.13
C LEU A 45 2.91 7.32 -1.02
N GLN A 46 3.62 6.37 -1.64
CA GLN A 46 5.08 6.37 -1.68
C GLN A 46 5.62 7.61 -2.39
N GLU A 47 5.09 7.96 -3.57
CA GLU A 47 5.50 9.16 -4.30
C GLU A 47 5.26 10.42 -3.48
N ARG A 48 4.10 10.53 -2.83
CA ARG A 48 3.76 11.66 -1.96
C ARG A 48 4.65 11.72 -0.73
N VAL A 49 4.97 10.60 -0.10
CA VAL A 49 5.91 10.53 1.03
C VAL A 49 7.29 10.99 0.57
N THR A 50 7.82 10.48 -0.54
CA THR A 50 9.11 10.91 -1.08
C THR A 50 9.12 12.40 -1.41
N SER A 51 8.04 12.94 -1.98
CA SER A 51 7.90 14.38 -2.23
C SER A 51 7.91 15.20 -0.94
N LEU A 52 7.19 14.73 0.09
CA LEU A 52 7.17 15.37 1.41
C LEU A 52 8.51 15.27 2.12
N GLU A 53 9.23 14.15 2.03
CA GLU A 53 10.58 13.99 2.58
C GLU A 53 11.57 14.93 1.91
N LYS A 54 11.53 15.03 0.59
CA LYS A 54 12.33 16.00 -0.19
C LYS A 54 12.01 17.44 0.20
N THR A 55 10.76 17.74 0.50
CA THR A 55 10.31 19.08 0.93
C THR A 55 10.60 19.35 2.42
N ARG A 56 10.66 18.29 3.26
CA ARG A 56 10.99 18.37 4.70
C ARG A 56 12.49 18.46 4.98
N TRP A 57 13.33 18.20 3.99
CA TRP A 57 14.69 18.73 3.96
C TRP A 57 14.61 20.26 3.85
N PRO A 58 14.70 20.99 4.98
CA PRO A 58 16.01 21.27 5.58
C PRO A 58 15.99 21.43 7.12
N LEU A 59 14.95 20.99 7.84
CA LEU A 59 14.81 21.31 9.28
C LEU A 59 15.94 20.73 10.17
N PRO A 60 16.27 19.42 10.10
CA PRO A 60 17.37 18.85 10.90
C PRO A 60 18.73 19.41 10.46
N THR A 61 18.95 19.55 9.15
CA THR A 61 20.19 20.09 8.58
C THR A 61 20.40 21.55 8.99
N ILE A 62 19.36 22.39 8.98
CA ILE A 62 19.41 23.76 9.48
C ILE A 62 19.71 23.78 10.98
N ALA A 63 19.11 22.89 11.78
CA ALA A 63 19.39 22.82 13.22
C ALA A 63 20.86 22.45 13.49
N VAL A 64 21.42 21.49 12.74
CA VAL A 64 22.85 21.13 12.83
C VAL A 64 23.73 22.31 12.42
N LEU A 65 23.43 22.97 11.29
CA LEU A 65 24.19 24.15 10.85
C LEU A 65 24.11 25.30 11.86
N ALA A 66 22.94 25.55 12.45
CA ALA A 66 22.76 26.56 13.49
C ALA A 66 23.53 26.23 14.77
N ALA A 67 23.56 24.96 15.17
CA ALA A 67 24.37 24.51 16.31
C ALA A 67 25.86 24.70 16.04
N VAL A 68 26.34 24.31 14.85
CA VAL A 68 27.74 24.53 14.44
C VAL A 68 28.08 26.02 14.40
N ALA A 69 27.21 26.85 13.81
CA ALA A 69 27.40 28.29 13.77
C ALA A 69 27.48 28.90 15.18
N SER A 70 26.63 28.44 16.11
CA SER A 70 26.66 28.86 17.52
C SER A 70 27.99 28.50 18.18
N ILE A 71 28.52 27.29 17.94
CA ILE A 71 29.83 26.86 18.47
C ILE A 71 30.95 27.74 17.92
N VAL A 72 30.95 28.00 16.60
CA VAL A 72 31.95 28.87 15.96
C VAL A 72 31.87 30.28 16.54
N LEU A 73 30.66 30.83 16.70
CA LEU A 73 30.46 32.14 17.31
C LEU A 73 30.99 32.20 18.75
N VAL A 74 30.78 31.15 19.55
CA VAL A 74 31.32 31.03 20.91
C VAL A 74 32.86 31.01 20.91
N LEU A 75 33.48 30.27 20.00
CA LEU A 75 34.94 30.19 19.88
C LEU A 75 35.58 31.50 19.40
N MET A 76 34.87 32.27 18.59
CA MET A 76 35.34 33.56 18.07
C MET A 76 35.03 34.73 18.99
N GLN A 77 34.34 34.51 20.12
CA GLN A 77 34.15 35.59 21.07
C GLN A 77 35.53 36.05 21.56
N PRO A 78 35.86 37.35 21.44
CA PRO A 78 37.05 37.84 22.09
C PRO A 78 36.90 37.50 23.57
N LEU A 79 37.95 36.93 24.16
CA LEU A 79 38.08 36.92 25.62
C LEU A 79 38.22 38.39 26.05
N GLY A 80 37.10 39.10 26.05
CA GLY A 80 36.99 40.49 26.41
C GLY A 80 36.82 40.57 27.91
N GLU A 81 37.95 40.87 28.56
CA GLU A 81 38.16 41.40 29.93
C GLU A 81 37.63 40.57 31.11
#